data_AF-A0A939HUF8-F1
#
_entry.id   AF-A0A939HUF8-F1
#
_cell.length_a   1.000
_cell.length_b   1.000
_cell.length_c   1.000
_cell.angle_alpha   90.00
_cell.angle_beta   90.00
_cell.angle_gamma   90.00
#
_symmetry.space_group_name_H-M   'P 1'
#
loop_
_entity.id
_entity.type
_entity.pdbx_description
1 polymer ?
#
loop_
_entity_poly.entity_id
_entity_poly.type
_entity_poly.pdbx_seq_one_letter_code
_entity_poly.pdbx_strand_id
1 'polypeptide(L)'
;MDDNLDEKEREYAGEKEASVYGIIVHPQPEQEEMLHSLAPLAKEEYVLGDRAFLVGTFYTRPYAKTVSADYRQQGFFTVVHDYSVS
;
A
#
# COMPACT_ATOMS: atom_id res chain seq x y z
N MET A 1 -5.84 -10.06 -43.73
CA MET A 1 -5.41 -10.84 -42.56
C MET A 1 -4.36 -9.99 -41.89
N ASP A 2 -4.83 -9.11 -41.01
CA ASP A 2 -4.01 -8.19 -40.22
C ASP A 2 -3.46 -8.93 -39.00
N ASP A 3 -2.44 -9.77 -39.22
CA ASP A 3 -1.73 -10.51 -38.16
C ASP A 3 -0.72 -9.64 -37.39
N ASN A 4 -0.70 -8.32 -37.61
CA ASN A 4 0.31 -7.40 -37.04
C ASN A 4 -0.23 -6.45 -35.96
N LEU A 5 -1.52 -6.51 -35.63
CA LEU A 5 -2.11 -5.71 -34.55
C LEU A 5 -1.93 -6.36 -33.16
N ASP A 6 -1.77 -7.69 -33.12
CA ASP A 6 -1.76 -8.48 -31.88
C ASP A 6 -0.43 -8.34 -31.10
N GLU A 7 0.68 -8.02 -31.78
CA GLU A 7 2.00 -7.93 -31.14
C GLU A 7 2.21 -6.58 -30.42
N LYS A 8 1.65 -5.48 -30.94
CA LYS A 8 1.67 -4.17 -30.26
C LYS A 8 0.72 -4.10 -29.07
N GLU A 9 -0.44 -4.76 -29.14
CA GLU A 9 -1.36 -4.82 -28.00
C GLU A 9 -0.79 -5.67 -26.86
N ARG A 10 -0.04 -6.73 -27.18
CA ARG A 10 0.69 -7.53 -26.19
C ARG A 10 1.87 -6.80 -25.55
N GLU A 11 2.53 -5.89 -26.27
CA GLU A 11 3.61 -5.06 -25.71
C GLU A 11 3.08 -4.05 -24.67
N TYR A 12 1.85 -3.54 -24.84
CA TYR A 12 1.15 -2.75 -23.81
C TYR A 12 0.50 -3.60 -22.71
N ALA A 13 0.15 -4.84 -23.02
CA ALA A 13 -0.32 -5.85 -22.06
C ALA A 13 0.83 -6.63 -21.38
N GLY A 14 2.08 -6.19 -21.58
CA GLY A 14 3.17 -6.60 -20.72
C GLY A 14 2.80 -6.21 -19.30
N GLU A 15 2.45 -7.20 -18.49
CA GLU A 15 2.15 -7.12 -17.07
C GLU A 15 3.32 -6.45 -16.34
N LYS A 16 3.41 -5.12 -16.42
CA LYS A 16 4.00 -4.35 -15.34
C LYS A 16 3.04 -4.57 -14.20
N GLU A 17 3.35 -5.52 -13.32
CA GLU A 17 2.79 -5.56 -11.98
C GLU A 17 2.79 -4.12 -11.48
N ALA A 18 1.61 -3.52 -11.45
CA ALA A 18 1.51 -2.10 -11.16
C ALA A 18 2.09 -1.91 -9.76
N SER A 19 3.12 -1.07 -9.61
CA SER A 19 3.79 -0.89 -8.32
C SER A 19 2.75 -0.59 -7.25
N VAL A 20 2.62 -1.50 -6.28
CA VAL A 20 1.66 -1.36 -5.19
C VAL A 20 2.39 -0.75 -4.00
N TYR A 21 1.99 0.45 -3.61
CA TYR A 21 2.48 1.13 -2.41
C TYR A 21 1.50 0.91 -1.27
N GLY A 22 1.91 0.20 -0.22
CA GLY A 22 1.11 0.02 0.98
C GLY A 22 1.46 1.04 2.06
N ILE A 23 0.46 1.39 2.86
CA ILE A 23 0.65 2.19 4.07
C ILE A 23 0.65 1.24 5.25
N ILE A 24 1.80 1.14 5.91
CA ILE A 24 2.00 0.37 7.12
C ILE A 24 1.91 1.32 8.32
N VAL A 25 1.16 0.92 9.33
CA VAL A 25 0.99 1.64 10.59
C VAL A 25 1.47 0.75 11.74
N HIS A 26 2.30 1.31 12.63
CA HIS A 26 2.64 0.69 13.91
C HIS A 26 1.93 1.47 15.03
N PRO A 27 0.75 1.00 15.49
CA PRO A 27 0.09 1.58 16.65
C PRO A 27 0.84 1.17 17.94
N GLN A 28 0.83 2.05 18.93
CA GLN A 28 1.07 1.64 20.32
C GLN A 28 -0.16 0.87 20.83
N PRO A 29 -0.03 0.01 21.86
CA PRO A 29 -1.15 -0.81 22.35
C PRO A 29 -2.43 -0.02 22.66
N GLU A 30 -2.29 1.18 23.23
CA GLU A 30 -3.41 2.08 23.55
C GLU A 30 -4.07 2.73 22.31
N GLN A 31 -3.41 2.69 21.15
CA GLN A 31 -3.88 3.29 19.91
C GLN A 31 -4.61 2.29 18.99
N GLU A 32 -4.62 1.00 19.32
CA GLU A 32 -5.18 -0.04 18.45
C GLU A 32 -6.69 0.12 18.22
N GLU A 33 -7.47 0.43 19.26
CA GLU A 33 -8.90 0.70 19.11
C GLU A 33 -9.16 1.89 18.18
N MET A 34 -8.36 2.95 18.33
CA MET A 34 -8.41 4.11 17.45
C MET A 34 -8.07 3.73 16.01
N LEU A 35 -7.01 2.94 15.80
CA LEU A 35 -6.63 2.46 14.47
C LEU A 35 -7.76 1.67 13.81
N HIS A 36 -8.38 0.73 14.53
CA HIS A 36 -9.49 -0.06 14.01
C HIS A 36 -10.74 0.77 13.73
N SER A 37 -10.98 1.86 14.47
CA SER A 37 -12.08 2.79 14.17
C SER A 37 -11.86 3.58 12.87
N LEU A 38 -10.61 3.95 12.58
CA LEU A 38 -10.23 4.74 11.39
C LEU A 38 -10.04 3.86 10.15
N ALA A 39 -9.50 2.66 10.33
CA ALA A 39 -9.21 1.69 9.29
C ALA A 39 -9.80 0.31 9.67
N PRO A 40 -11.12 0.11 9.56
CA PRO A 40 -11.77 -1.14 9.94
C PRO A 40 -11.31 -2.37 9.14
N LEU A 41 -10.70 -2.13 7.97
CA LEU A 41 -10.18 -3.16 7.06
C LEU A 41 -8.66 -3.34 7.18
N ALA A 42 -8.03 -2.73 8.19
CA ALA A 42 -6.60 -2.88 8.43
C ALA A 42 -6.24 -4.35 8.62
N LYS A 43 -5.23 -4.82 7.90
CA LYS A 43 -4.72 -6.19 8.00
C LYS A 43 -3.45 -6.20 8.83
N GLU A 44 -3.38 -7.09 9.81
CA GLU A 44 -2.14 -7.30 10.56
C GLU A 44 -1.08 -7.94 9.64
N GLU A 45 0.13 -7.40 9.67
CA GLU A 45 1.31 -7.90 8.96
C GLU A 45 2.54 -7.85 9.87
N TYR A 46 3.57 -8.64 9.53
CA TYR A 46 4.89 -8.54 10.17
C TYR A 46 5.85 -7.81 9.25
N VAL A 47 6.21 -6.58 9.62
CA VAL A 47 7.10 -5.73 8.83
C VAL A 47 8.35 -5.43 9.66
N LEU A 48 9.53 -5.71 9.10
CA LEU A 48 10.83 -5.54 9.75
C LEU A 48 10.96 -6.22 11.12
N GLY A 49 10.25 -7.34 11.31
CA GLY A 49 10.30 -8.13 12.54
C GLY A 49 9.40 -7.63 13.67
N ASP A 50 8.55 -6.63 13.42
CA ASP A 50 7.58 -6.12 14.38
C ASP A 50 6.15 -6.16 13.81
N ARG A 51 5.17 -6.20 14.71
CA ARG A 51 3.75 -6.24 14.36
C ARG A 51 3.32 -4.89 13.82
N ALA A 52 2.70 -4.91 12.64
CA ALA A 52 2.24 -3.72 11.95
C ALA A 52 0.86 -3.97 11.33
N PHE A 53 0.25 -2.91 10.81
CA PHE A 53 -1.02 -2.98 10.13
C PHE A 53 -0.95 -2.33 8.75
N LEU A 54 -1.30 -3.08 7.71
CA LEU A 54 -1.54 -2.55 6.38
C LEU A 54 -2.95 -1.92 6.35
N VAL A 55 -3.00 -0.59 6.22
CA VAL A 55 -4.27 0.17 6.23
C VAL A 55 -4.80 0.51 4.84
N GLY A 56 -4.00 0.29 3.79
CA GLY A 56 -4.40 0.51 2.41
C GLY A 56 -3.25 0.39 1.43
N THR A 57 -3.60 0.14 0.16
CA THR A 57 -2.65 0.01 -0.95
C THR A 57 -3.03 0.95 -2.10
N PHE A 58 -2.03 1.49 -2.79
CA PHE A 58 -2.19 2.52 -3.81
C PHE A 58 -1.20 2.33 -4.95
N TYR A 59 -1.56 2.75 -6.15
CA TYR A 59 -0.70 2.61 -7.33
C TYR A 59 0.34 3.72 -7.50
N THR A 60 0.30 4.76 -6.66
CA THR A 60 1.27 5.86 -6.73
C THR A 60 1.83 6.21 -5.36
N ARG A 61 3.16 6.34 -5.30
CA ARG A 61 3.86 6.71 -4.07
C ARG A 61 3.44 8.07 -3.52
N PRO A 62 3.24 9.13 -4.33
CA PRO A 62 2.81 10.43 -3.80
C PRO A 62 1.46 10.35 -3.09
N TYR A 63 0.49 9.62 -3.66
CA TYR A 63 -0.82 9.48 -3.04
C TYR A 63 -0.76 8.67 -1.74
N ALA A 64 -0.02 7.55 -1.74
CA ALA A 64 0.23 6.78 -0.52
C ALA A 64 0.89 7.63 0.58
N LYS A 65 1.82 8.53 0.21
CA LYS A 65 2.44 9.47 1.15
C LYS A 65 1.45 10.49 1.74
N THR A 66 0.53 11.01 0.93
CA THR A 66 -0.52 11.92 1.39
C THR A 66 -1.40 11.24 2.44
N VAL A 67 -1.97 10.07 2.11
CA VAL A 67 -2.81 9.33 3.05
C VAL A 67 -2.02 8.90 4.29
N SER A 68 -0.75 8.51 4.13
CA SER A 68 0.14 8.18 5.24
C SER A 68 0.38 9.37 6.18
N ALA A 69 0.37 10.60 5.65
CA ALA A 69 0.49 11.82 6.45
C ALA A 69 -0.77 12.06 7.32
N ASP A 70 -1.95 11.71 6.84
CA ASP A 70 -3.19 11.84 7.63
C ASP A 70 -3.14 10.96 8.89
N TYR A 71 -2.65 9.72 8.77
CA TYR A 71 -2.42 8.86 9.93
C TYR A 71 -1.32 9.41 10.85
N ARG A 72 -0.25 10.01 10.31
CA ARG A 72 0.77 10.67 11.16
C ARG A 72 0.20 11.83 11.96
N GLN A 73 -0.74 12.59 11.40
CA GLN A 73 -1.41 13.68 12.10
C GLN A 73 -2.28 13.19 13.27
N GLN A 74 -2.78 11.96 13.20
CA GLN A 74 -3.47 11.29 14.31
C GLN A 74 -2.50 10.71 15.37
N GLY A 75 -1.19 10.90 15.21
CA GLY A 75 -0.17 10.47 16.16
C GLY A 75 0.37 9.06 15.93
N PHE A 76 0.06 8.42 14.80
CA PHE A 76 0.60 7.10 14.46
C PHE A 76 1.99 7.18 13.83
N PHE A 77 2.83 6.18 14.10
CA PHE A 77 4.02 5.91 13.27
C PHE A 77 3.61 5.19 11.99
N THR A 78 4.02 5.71 10.83
CA THR A 78 3.65 5.11 9.53
C THR A 78 4.80 5.05 8.54
N VAL A 79 4.78 4.03 7.70
CA VAL A 79 5.75 3.77 6.62
C VAL A 79 4.99 3.55 5.31
N VAL A 80 5.49 4.12 4.21
CA VAL A 80 5.03 3.75 2.86
C VAL A 80 5.95 2.67 2.33
N HIS A 81 5.44 1.45 2.23
CA HIS A 81 6.15 0.28 1.71
C HIS A 81 5.90 0.13 0.21
N ASP A 82 6.91 -0.29 -0.55
CA ASP A 82 6.83 -0.53 -1.98
C ASP A 82 6.87 -2.04 -2.23
N TYR A 83 5.75 -2.62 -2.67
CA TYR A 83 5.60 -4.05 -2.95
C TYR A 83 5.97 -4.42 -4.39
N SER A 84 6.47 -3.48 -5.21
CA SER A 84 6.87 -3.76 -6.61
C SER A 84 8.09 -4.67 -6.77
N VAL A 85 8.70 -5.08 -5.66
CA VAL A 85 9.82 -6.01 -5.59
C VAL A 85 9.56 -6.96 -4.43
N SER A 86 8.70 -7.95 -4.67
CA SER A 86 8.45 -9.07 -3.74
C SER A 86 8.73 -10.39 -4.43
#